data_AF-A0A537KQP6-F1
#
_entry.id   AF-A0A537KQP6-F1
#
_cell.length_a   1.000
_cell.length_b   1.000
_cell.length_c   1.000
_cell.angle_alpha   90.00
_cell.angle_beta   90.00
_cell.angle_gamma   90.00
#
_symmetry.space_group_name_H-M   'P 1'
#
loop_
_entity.id
_entity.type
_entity.pdbx_description
1 polymer ?
#
loop_
_entity_poly.entity_id
_entity_poly.type
_entity_poly.pdbx_seq_one_letter_code
_entity_poly.pdbx_strand_id
1 'polypeptide(L)'
;MKRTTTCLAVLFCSLNCFPQKDSVDVMFAYRITDYTVALNDSVTIVQVNLPDAWPVAIRDKQIAILKHSYENGAIDTTIVGWGRCNLIKGNYYYFTIHKYGTQEPKQGDLLYTKCKTLPYYKSVLFDINTHAISLTTVYEDQFYHAGELFQLDAQKEKILLDSMVADIRFTGTQMKKQMPGQNQLVVGGLFDGKKIFEAMETTSQKELEEFLKYIVARPVNYAGNTWKLSEIFATWIINKSPQAITN
;
A
#
# COMPACT_ATOMS: atom_id res chain seq x y z
N MET A 1 -31.89 44.18 42.52
CA MET A 1 -31.57 43.85 41.11
C MET A 1 -30.12 43.41 41.01
N LYS A 2 -29.86 42.10 40.95
CA LYS A 2 -28.52 41.54 40.75
C LYS A 2 -28.28 41.44 39.23
N ARG A 3 -27.25 42.13 38.71
CA ARG A 3 -26.80 41.99 37.32
C ARG A 3 -25.81 40.84 37.26
N THR A 4 -26.20 39.76 36.59
CA THR A 4 -25.34 38.64 36.21
C THR A 4 -24.57 39.02 34.95
N THR A 5 -23.25 39.09 35.05
CA THR A 5 -22.34 39.30 33.93
C THR A 5 -21.94 37.92 33.39
N THR A 6 -22.49 37.52 32.25
CA THR A 6 -22.11 36.30 31.56
C THR A 6 -20.89 36.61 30.68
N CYS A 7 -19.70 36.15 31.09
CA CYS A 7 -18.52 36.15 30.24
C CYS A 7 -18.63 35.01 29.21
N LEU A 8 -18.74 35.38 27.94
CA LEU A 8 -18.68 34.47 26.80
C LEU A 8 -17.20 34.18 26.50
N ALA A 9 -16.70 33.01 26.91
CA ALA A 9 -15.38 32.54 26.54
C ALA A 9 -15.42 32.05 25.09
N VAL A 10 -14.86 32.83 24.17
CA VAL A 10 -14.63 32.42 22.79
C VAL A 10 -13.47 31.42 22.78
N LEU A 11 -13.80 30.13 22.65
CA LEU A 11 -12.83 29.08 22.36
C LEU A 11 -12.30 29.33 20.94
N PHE A 12 -11.08 29.87 20.83
CA PHE A 12 -10.33 29.81 19.59
C PHE A 12 -9.92 28.35 19.35
N CYS A 13 -10.72 27.63 18.57
CA CYS A 13 -10.24 26.42 17.89
C CYS A 13 -9.18 26.86 16.88
N SER A 14 -7.91 26.77 17.28
CA SER A 14 -6.80 26.82 16.35
C SER A 14 -6.90 25.62 15.42
N LEU A 15 -7.44 25.85 14.22
CA LEU A 15 -7.25 24.99 13.07
C LEU A 15 -5.74 24.78 12.91
N ASN A 16 -5.28 23.54 13.08
CA ASN A 16 -3.93 23.12 12.76
C ASN A 16 -3.70 23.25 11.25
N CYS A 17 -3.47 24.47 10.80
CA CYS A 17 -2.83 24.72 9.52
C CYS A 17 -1.35 24.38 9.77
N PHE A 18 -0.89 23.23 9.30
CA PHE A 18 0.54 22.88 9.32
C PHE A 18 1.20 23.35 8.01
N PRO A 19 1.74 24.57 7.89
CA PRO A 19 2.79 24.84 6.92
C PRO A 19 4.11 24.37 7.56
N GLN A 20 4.34 23.06 7.58
CA GLN A 20 5.49 22.50 8.27
C GLN A 20 6.74 22.57 7.37
N LYS A 21 7.75 23.30 7.83
CA LYS A 21 9.04 23.54 7.17
C LYS A 21 9.79 22.25 6.81
N ASP A 22 9.42 21.12 7.41
CA ASP A 22 10.09 19.83 7.27
C ASP A 22 9.23 18.75 6.58
N SER A 23 8.21 19.13 5.81
CA SER A 23 7.41 18.16 5.04
C SER A 23 8.21 17.56 3.89
N VAL A 24 8.14 16.24 3.71
CA VAL A 24 8.67 15.53 2.54
C VAL A 24 7.55 15.15 1.57
N ASP A 25 7.85 15.11 0.29
CA ASP A 25 6.87 14.69 -0.71
C ASP A 25 7.04 13.20 -1.02
N VAL A 26 5.94 12.45 -0.95
CA VAL A 26 5.89 11.00 -1.19
C VAL A 26 4.77 10.69 -2.18
N MET A 27 5.01 9.76 -3.10
CA MET A 27 3.98 9.28 -4.02
C MET A 27 3.14 8.23 -3.31
N PHE A 28 1.82 8.41 -3.26
CA PHE A 28 0.89 7.42 -2.73
C PHE A 28 -0.07 6.95 -3.82
N ALA A 29 -0.39 5.67 -3.82
CA ALA A 29 -1.49 5.08 -4.55
C ALA A 29 -2.73 5.00 -3.65
N TYR A 30 -3.88 5.34 -4.21
CA TYR A 30 -5.18 5.17 -3.58
C TYR A 30 -6.07 4.36 -4.51
N ARG A 31 -6.79 3.38 -3.97
CA ARG A 31 -7.83 2.68 -4.74
C ARG A 31 -9.01 3.61 -4.94
N ILE A 32 -9.49 3.75 -6.17
CA ILE A 32 -10.74 4.46 -6.42
C ILE A 32 -11.92 3.61 -5.97
N THR A 33 -12.94 4.28 -5.43
CA THR A 33 -14.21 3.68 -5.03
C THR A 33 -15.05 3.29 -6.25
N ASP A 34 -16.24 2.75 -6.01
CA ASP A 34 -17.26 2.52 -7.04
C ASP A 34 -17.91 3.81 -7.55
N TYR A 35 -17.69 4.96 -6.88
CA TYR A 35 -18.17 6.25 -7.36
C TYR A 35 -17.37 6.71 -8.58
N THR A 36 -17.98 6.55 -9.75
CA THR A 36 -17.48 6.97 -11.05
C THR A 36 -18.58 7.66 -11.85
N VAL A 37 -18.35 8.90 -12.30
CA VAL A 37 -19.33 9.69 -13.06
C VAL A 37 -18.71 10.20 -14.35
N ALA A 38 -19.17 9.69 -15.49
CA ALA A 38 -18.77 10.22 -16.80
C ALA A 38 -19.39 11.61 -17.01
N LEU A 39 -18.54 12.61 -17.28
CA LEU A 39 -19.01 13.95 -17.66
C LEU A 39 -19.15 14.08 -19.18
N ASN A 40 -18.27 13.41 -19.91
CA ASN A 40 -18.30 13.26 -21.37
C ASN A 40 -17.39 12.09 -21.77
N ASP A 41 -17.27 11.84 -23.07
CA ASP A 41 -16.49 10.72 -23.63
C ASP A 41 -15.01 10.72 -23.25
N SER A 42 -14.44 11.85 -22.84
CA SER A 42 -13.01 11.98 -22.50
C SER A 42 -12.75 12.27 -21.02
N VAL A 43 -13.78 12.50 -20.22
CA VAL A 43 -13.65 12.99 -18.84
C VAL A 43 -14.57 12.25 -17.89
N THR A 44 -13.98 11.72 -16.82
CA THR A 44 -14.67 10.97 -15.78
C THR A 44 -14.28 11.48 -14.40
N ILE A 45 -15.24 11.67 -13.51
CA ILE A 45 -14.99 11.92 -12.08
C ILE A 45 -14.83 10.58 -11.38
N VAL A 46 -13.76 10.43 -10.61
CA VAL A 46 -13.54 9.30 -9.71
C VAL A 46 -13.38 9.81 -8.28
N GLN A 47 -13.66 8.94 -7.31
CA GLN A 47 -13.52 9.27 -5.89
C GLN A 47 -12.53 8.32 -5.22
N VAL A 48 -11.68 8.88 -4.35
CA VAL A 48 -10.85 8.11 -3.41
C VAL A 48 -11.26 8.42 -1.98
N ASN A 49 -11.11 7.44 -1.10
CA ASN A 49 -11.26 7.61 0.35
C ASN A 49 -9.86 7.69 0.98
N LEU A 50 -9.58 8.78 1.69
CA LEU A 50 -8.36 8.94 2.49
C LEU A 50 -8.74 8.77 3.97
N PRO A 51 -8.24 7.74 4.66
CA PRO A 51 -8.53 7.56 6.08
C PRO A 51 -7.96 8.70 6.94
N ASP A 52 -8.74 9.18 7.90
CA ASP A 52 -8.32 10.23 8.87
C ASP A 52 -7.04 9.89 9.63
N ALA A 53 -6.76 8.59 9.79
CA ALA A 53 -5.58 8.10 10.49
C ALA A 53 -4.26 8.40 9.74
N TRP A 54 -4.32 8.78 8.45
CA TRP A 54 -3.12 9.06 7.68
C TRP A 54 -2.72 10.53 7.88
N PRO A 55 -1.49 10.83 8.35
CA PRO A 55 -0.99 12.19 8.49
C PRO A 55 -0.54 12.77 7.14
N VAL A 56 -1.35 12.58 6.09
CA VAL A 56 -1.11 13.07 4.73
C VAL A 56 -2.29 13.89 4.27
N ALA A 57 -2.05 14.85 3.37
CA ALA A 57 -3.11 15.66 2.80
C ALA A 57 -3.03 15.65 1.27
N ILE A 58 -4.18 15.41 0.63
CA ILE A 58 -4.41 15.72 -0.78
C ILE A 58 -4.99 17.13 -0.85
N ARG A 59 -4.41 17.99 -1.69
CA ARG A 59 -4.82 19.40 -1.84
C ARG A 59 -5.77 19.58 -3.03
N ASP A 60 -6.55 20.66 -2.99
CA ASP A 60 -7.26 21.11 -4.18
C ASP A 60 -6.27 21.33 -5.34
N LYS A 61 -6.71 20.99 -6.55
CA LYS A 61 -5.93 20.97 -7.81
C LYS A 61 -4.71 20.05 -7.84
N GLN A 62 -4.51 19.21 -6.82
CA GLN A 62 -3.41 18.25 -6.81
C GLN A 62 -3.52 17.27 -7.98
N ILE A 63 -2.42 17.09 -8.71
CA ILE A 63 -2.36 16.26 -9.91
C ILE A 63 -2.25 14.79 -9.51
N ALA A 64 -2.94 13.93 -10.26
CA ALA A 64 -2.85 12.48 -10.12
C ALA A 64 -2.80 11.77 -11.47
N ILE A 65 -2.28 10.55 -11.47
CA ILE A 65 -2.28 9.61 -12.59
C ILE A 65 -3.15 8.43 -12.19
N LEU A 66 -4.07 8.03 -13.05
CA LEU A 66 -4.90 6.84 -12.85
C LEU A 66 -4.36 5.68 -13.67
N LYS A 67 -4.23 4.51 -13.05
CA LYS A 67 -3.80 3.26 -13.67
C LYS A 67 -4.76 2.14 -13.31
N HIS A 68 -4.90 1.17 -14.19
CA HIS A 68 -5.58 -0.08 -13.82
C HIS A 68 -4.80 -0.83 -12.73
N SER A 69 -5.53 -1.50 -11.84
CA SER A 69 -4.94 -2.42 -10.87
C SER A 69 -4.71 -3.79 -11.50
N TYR A 70 -3.65 -4.47 -11.07
CA TYR A 70 -3.39 -5.84 -11.51
C TYR A 70 -4.45 -6.79 -10.95
N GLU A 71 -5.21 -7.44 -11.83
CA GLU A 71 -6.16 -8.51 -11.45
C GLU A 71 -5.75 -9.89 -12.00
N ASN A 72 -5.47 -10.02 -13.29
CA ASN A 72 -5.17 -11.34 -13.91
C ASN A 72 -4.04 -11.33 -14.96
N GLY A 73 -3.19 -10.30 -15.00
CA GLY A 73 -2.03 -10.26 -15.91
C GLY A 73 -1.39 -8.87 -16.07
N ALA A 74 -0.14 -8.82 -16.54
CA ALA A 74 0.63 -7.57 -16.65
C ALA A 74 0.05 -6.53 -17.65
N ILE A 75 -0.86 -6.98 -18.52
CA ILE A 75 -1.59 -6.12 -19.48
C ILE A 75 -2.57 -5.17 -18.76
N ASP A 76 -2.84 -5.40 -17.46
CA ASP A 76 -3.85 -4.70 -16.65
C ASP A 76 -3.29 -3.54 -15.80
N THR A 77 -2.14 -2.96 -16.15
CA THR A 77 -1.54 -1.82 -15.41
C THR A 77 -1.32 -0.57 -16.27
N THR A 78 -2.03 -0.51 -17.40
CA THR A 78 -1.99 0.62 -18.32
C THR A 78 -2.47 1.89 -17.64
N ILE A 79 -1.89 3.02 -18.06
CA ILE A 79 -2.33 4.33 -17.60
C ILE A 79 -3.68 4.61 -18.26
N VAL A 80 -4.71 4.80 -17.45
CA VAL A 80 -6.07 5.15 -17.88
C VAL A 80 -6.14 6.63 -18.27
N GLY A 81 -5.52 7.48 -17.44
CA GLY A 81 -5.60 8.91 -17.61
C GLY A 81 -4.82 9.69 -16.55
N TRP A 82 -5.01 11.00 -16.55
CA TRP A 82 -4.47 11.92 -15.56
C TRP A 82 -5.54 12.92 -15.15
N GLY A 83 -5.41 13.51 -13.98
CA GLY A 83 -6.44 14.40 -13.48
C GLY A 83 -6.01 15.28 -12.32
N ARG A 84 -6.99 15.98 -11.78
CA ARG A 84 -6.80 16.87 -10.63
C ARG A 84 -7.90 16.67 -9.61
N CYS A 85 -7.55 16.78 -8.33
CA CYS A 85 -8.54 16.89 -7.27
C CYS A 85 -9.29 18.21 -7.44
N ASN A 86 -10.62 18.18 -7.47
CA ASN A 86 -11.46 19.37 -7.66
C ASN A 86 -12.47 19.58 -6.53
N LEU A 87 -12.69 18.57 -5.69
CA LEU A 87 -13.60 18.64 -4.56
C LEU A 87 -13.09 17.73 -3.44
N ILE A 88 -13.14 18.23 -2.22
CA ILE A 88 -12.82 17.52 -0.99
C ILE A 88 -14.02 17.63 -0.06
N LYS A 89 -14.57 16.50 0.39
CA LYS A 89 -15.74 16.45 1.28
C LYS A 89 -15.50 15.41 2.36
N GLY A 90 -15.05 15.86 3.54
CA GLY A 90 -14.57 14.96 4.58
C GLY A 90 -13.43 14.10 4.04
N ASN A 91 -13.58 12.78 4.15
CA ASN A 91 -12.54 11.81 3.77
C ASN A 91 -12.59 11.43 2.30
N TYR A 92 -13.49 12.04 1.52
CA TYR A 92 -13.70 11.75 0.11
C TYR A 92 -13.13 12.85 -0.77
N TYR A 93 -12.28 12.44 -1.71
CA TYR A 93 -11.57 13.32 -2.63
C TYR A 93 -11.95 12.96 -4.06
N TYR A 94 -12.45 13.94 -4.79
CA TYR A 94 -12.98 13.75 -6.13
C TYR A 94 -12.00 14.29 -7.16
N PHE A 95 -11.57 13.42 -8.06
CA PHE A 95 -10.64 13.73 -9.13
C PHE A 95 -11.36 13.72 -10.46
N THR A 96 -11.17 14.78 -11.26
CA THR A 96 -11.58 14.78 -12.66
C THR A 96 -10.45 14.22 -13.50
N ILE A 97 -10.67 13.07 -14.12
CA ILE A 97 -9.70 12.30 -14.90
C ILE A 97 -9.96 12.53 -16.39
N HIS A 98 -8.95 13.03 -17.09
CA HIS A 98 -8.86 13.06 -18.54
C HIS A 98 -8.27 11.73 -19.03
N LYS A 99 -9.05 10.96 -19.77
CA LYS A 99 -8.66 9.64 -20.27
C LYS A 99 -7.69 9.78 -21.44
N TYR A 100 -6.70 8.89 -21.54
CA TYR A 100 -5.78 8.84 -22.68
C TYR A 100 -6.36 8.09 -23.89
N GLY A 101 -7.39 7.27 -23.66
CA GLY A 101 -8.04 6.48 -24.71
C GLY A 101 -9.46 6.10 -24.31
N THR A 102 -9.95 4.98 -24.82
CA THR A 102 -11.30 4.47 -24.57
C THR A 102 -11.41 3.62 -23.30
N GLN A 103 -10.31 3.43 -22.58
CA GLN A 103 -10.33 2.71 -21.30
C GLN A 103 -11.06 3.55 -20.26
N GLU A 104 -12.09 2.97 -19.64
CA GLU A 104 -12.83 3.60 -18.57
C GLU A 104 -12.23 3.29 -17.20
N PRO A 105 -12.19 4.26 -16.27
CA PRO A 105 -11.91 3.99 -14.87
C PRO A 105 -12.81 2.90 -14.29
N LYS A 106 -12.23 2.00 -13.48
CA LYS A 106 -12.94 0.93 -12.78
C LYS A 106 -12.68 1.00 -11.29
N GLN A 107 -13.67 0.58 -10.49
CA GLN A 107 -13.49 0.42 -9.05
C GLN A 107 -12.22 -0.38 -8.76
N GLY A 108 -11.41 0.09 -7.83
CA GLY A 108 -10.15 -0.55 -7.47
C GLY A 108 -8.93 -0.07 -8.25
N ASP A 109 -9.11 0.62 -9.38
CA ASP A 109 -8.02 1.29 -10.10
C ASP A 109 -7.22 2.20 -9.17
N LEU A 110 -5.94 2.38 -9.50
CA LEU A 110 -4.97 3.06 -8.66
C LEU A 110 -4.74 4.50 -9.09
N LEU A 111 -5.11 5.42 -8.20
CA LEU A 111 -4.83 6.84 -8.34
C LEU A 111 -3.54 7.17 -7.60
N TYR A 112 -2.50 7.48 -8.37
CA TYR A 112 -1.19 7.88 -7.88
C TYR A 112 -1.10 9.40 -7.76
N THR A 113 -0.79 9.91 -6.57
CA THR A 113 -0.59 11.34 -6.36
C THR A 113 0.48 11.63 -5.31
N LYS A 114 1.17 12.75 -5.48
CA LYS A 114 2.24 13.19 -4.58
C LYS A 114 1.63 13.91 -3.38
N CYS A 115 1.74 13.33 -2.19
CA CYS A 115 1.28 13.94 -0.94
C CYS A 115 2.45 14.47 -0.12
N LYS A 116 2.17 15.49 0.69
CA LYS A 116 3.08 15.94 1.73
C LYS A 116 2.88 15.10 2.98
N THR A 117 3.97 14.63 3.57
CA THR A 117 3.99 13.92 4.86
C THR A 117 5.06 14.51 5.77
N LEU A 118 4.91 14.28 7.08
CA LEU A 118 5.98 14.47 8.04
C LEU A 118 7.19 13.59 7.69
N PRO A 119 8.41 13.96 8.13
CA PRO A 119 9.56 13.07 8.10
C PRO A 119 9.19 11.75 8.78
N TYR A 120 9.56 10.65 8.15
CA TYR A 120 9.25 9.30 8.60
C TYR A 120 10.52 8.46 8.59
N TYR A 121 10.51 7.40 9.40
CA TYR A 121 11.54 6.38 9.34
C TYR A 121 11.41 5.60 8.02
N LYS A 122 12.51 5.53 7.25
CA LYS A 122 12.55 4.84 5.96
C LYS A 122 12.40 3.32 6.16
N SER A 123 11.16 2.87 6.12
CA SER A 123 10.75 1.49 6.31
C SER A 123 10.35 0.86 4.98
N VAL A 124 10.71 -0.41 4.77
CA VAL A 124 10.26 -1.16 3.58
C VAL A 124 8.74 -1.40 3.63
N LEU A 125 8.18 -1.57 4.83
CA LEU A 125 6.73 -1.71 5.02
C LEU A 125 5.98 -0.41 4.70
N PHE A 126 6.58 0.74 5.04
CA PHE A 126 6.04 2.03 4.61
C PHE A 126 6.02 2.13 3.08
N ASP A 127 7.13 1.80 2.42
CA ASP A 127 7.24 1.86 0.95
C ASP A 127 6.23 0.93 0.26
N ILE A 128 6.00 -0.27 0.81
CA ILE A 128 4.94 -1.19 0.35
C ILE A 128 3.56 -0.52 0.43
N ASN A 129 3.22 0.10 1.56
CA ASN A 129 1.93 0.76 1.75
C ASN A 129 1.73 1.97 0.84
N THR A 130 2.81 2.64 0.40
CA THR A 130 2.69 3.72 -0.59
C THR A 130 2.11 3.25 -1.94
N HIS A 131 2.16 1.94 -2.22
CA HIS A 131 1.58 1.32 -3.41
C HIS A 131 0.19 0.71 -3.17
N ALA A 132 -0.47 1.04 -2.04
CA ALA A 132 -1.74 0.44 -1.62
C ALA A 132 -1.68 -1.10 -1.58
N ILE A 133 -0.51 -1.65 -1.21
CA ILE A 133 -0.31 -3.08 -1.00
C ILE A 133 -0.56 -3.36 0.48
N SER A 134 -1.46 -4.29 0.77
CA SER A 134 -1.71 -4.78 2.14
C SER A 134 -1.22 -6.21 2.27
N LEU A 135 -0.59 -6.53 3.40
CA LEU A 135 -0.04 -7.85 3.69
C LEU A 135 -0.75 -8.45 4.90
N THR A 136 -1.17 -9.70 4.76
CA THR A 136 -1.91 -10.45 5.78
C THR A 136 -1.21 -11.76 6.11
N THR A 137 -1.52 -12.29 7.29
CA THR A 137 -1.17 -13.66 7.67
C THR A 137 -1.84 -14.67 6.74
N VAL A 138 -1.46 -15.94 6.83
CA VAL A 138 -2.16 -17.02 6.11
C VAL A 138 -3.66 -17.10 6.45
N TYR A 139 -4.05 -16.58 7.62
CA TYR A 139 -5.42 -16.52 8.11
C TYR A 139 -6.13 -15.18 7.82
N GLU A 140 -5.55 -14.32 6.98
CA GLU A 140 -6.11 -13.04 6.53
C GLU A 140 -6.15 -11.94 7.61
N ASP A 141 -5.51 -12.16 8.76
CA ASP A 141 -5.29 -11.12 9.76
C ASP A 141 -4.25 -10.10 9.27
N GLN A 142 -4.48 -8.82 9.57
CA GLN A 142 -3.53 -7.75 9.22
C GLN A 142 -2.30 -7.79 10.13
N PHE A 143 -1.10 -7.65 9.56
CA PHE A 143 0.13 -7.47 10.37
C PHE A 143 0.21 -6.09 11.03
N TYR A 144 -0.38 -5.09 10.40
CA TYR A 144 -0.37 -3.70 10.85
C TYR A 144 -1.55 -2.93 10.23
N HIS A 145 -1.94 -1.81 10.85
CA HIS A 145 -2.81 -0.84 10.21
C HIS A 145 -1.96 0.22 9.49
N ALA A 146 -2.39 0.66 8.29
CA ALA A 146 -1.61 1.60 7.48
C ALA A 146 -1.25 2.93 8.20
N GLY A 147 -2.11 3.41 9.10
CA GLY A 147 -1.82 4.62 9.91
C GLY A 147 -0.65 4.43 10.89
N GLU A 148 -0.41 3.20 11.37
CA GLU A 148 0.67 2.87 12.31
C GLU A 148 2.06 2.95 11.64
N LEU A 149 2.11 2.79 10.31
CA LEU A 149 3.36 2.83 9.54
C LEU A 149 4.06 4.20 9.61
N PHE A 150 3.29 5.28 9.81
CA PHE A 150 3.82 6.63 9.98
C PHE A 150 4.52 6.84 11.33
N GLN A 151 4.33 5.91 12.27
CA GLN A 151 4.89 5.95 13.62
C GLN A 151 5.94 4.85 13.85
N LEU A 152 6.42 4.23 12.75
CA LEU A 152 7.47 3.23 12.82
C LEU A 152 8.81 3.83 13.23
N ASP A 153 9.57 2.98 13.89
CA ASP A 153 10.99 3.10 14.13
C ASP A 153 11.63 1.74 13.84
N ALA A 154 12.95 1.65 13.94
CA ALA A 154 13.70 0.43 13.65
C ALA A 154 13.27 -0.75 14.55
N GLN A 155 12.89 -0.51 15.81
CA GLN A 155 12.49 -1.58 16.74
C GLN A 155 11.10 -2.10 16.40
N LYS A 156 10.14 -1.21 16.15
CA LYS A 156 8.78 -1.59 15.76
C LYS A 156 8.75 -2.29 14.42
N GLU A 157 9.50 -1.79 13.43
CA GLU A 157 9.62 -2.47 12.14
C GLU A 157 10.20 -3.87 12.34
N LYS A 158 11.27 -4.02 13.14
CA LYS A 158 11.84 -5.33 13.44
C LYS A 158 10.80 -6.30 14.03
N ILE A 159 9.98 -5.85 14.98
CA ILE A 159 8.93 -6.69 15.59
C ILE A 159 7.91 -7.15 14.53
N LEU A 160 7.49 -6.25 13.64
CA LEU A 160 6.58 -6.60 12.55
C LEU A 160 7.22 -7.62 11.59
N LEU A 161 8.48 -7.41 11.21
CA LEU A 161 9.22 -8.33 10.35
C LEU A 161 9.40 -9.71 11.02
N ASP A 162 9.71 -9.76 12.31
CA ASP A 162 9.80 -11.02 13.07
C ASP A 162 8.45 -11.77 13.06
N SER A 163 7.32 -11.06 13.23
CA SER A 163 5.98 -11.63 13.14
C SER A 163 5.66 -12.17 11.74
N MET A 164 6.06 -11.45 10.70
CA MET A 164 5.91 -11.86 9.30
C MET A 164 6.74 -13.11 8.97
N VAL A 165 7.98 -13.19 9.47
CA VAL A 165 8.80 -14.41 9.37
C VAL A 165 8.15 -15.57 10.10
N ALA A 166 7.58 -15.34 11.29
CA ALA A 166 6.90 -16.39 12.05
C ALA A 166 5.70 -16.98 11.28
N ASP A 167 4.89 -16.15 10.61
CA ASP A 167 3.77 -16.58 9.76
C ASP A 167 4.24 -17.41 8.55
N ILE A 168 5.31 -16.98 7.87
CA ILE A 168 5.92 -17.73 6.76
C ILE A 168 6.39 -19.12 7.24
N ARG A 169 7.11 -19.17 8.36
CA ARG A 169 7.63 -20.42 8.93
C ARG A 169 6.49 -21.34 9.35
N PHE A 170 5.50 -20.79 10.04
CA PHE A 170 4.30 -21.52 10.43
C PHE A 170 3.61 -22.15 9.22
N THR A 171 3.39 -21.36 8.17
CA THR A 171 2.75 -21.82 6.94
C THR A 171 3.56 -22.92 6.26
N GLY A 172 4.89 -22.77 6.18
CA GLY A 172 5.79 -23.82 5.68
C GLY A 172 5.62 -25.14 6.43
N THR A 173 5.61 -25.10 7.76
CA THR A 173 5.39 -26.29 8.59
C THR A 173 4.02 -26.92 8.40
N GLN A 174 2.95 -26.12 8.27
CA GLN A 174 1.61 -26.67 8.04
C GLN A 174 1.49 -27.29 6.65
N MET A 175 1.97 -26.62 5.61
CA MET A 175 1.89 -27.09 4.24
C MET A 175 2.71 -28.36 4.00
N LYS A 176 3.87 -28.47 4.64
CA LYS A 176 4.67 -29.71 4.62
C LYS A 176 3.93 -30.92 5.19
N LYS A 177 3.11 -30.72 6.23
CA LYS A 177 2.31 -31.79 6.84
C LYS A 177 1.08 -32.14 5.99
N GLN A 178 0.39 -31.12 5.47
CA GLN A 178 -0.87 -31.30 4.76
C GLN A 178 -0.67 -31.75 3.32
N MET A 179 0.38 -31.28 2.65
CA MET A 179 0.59 -31.45 1.22
C MET A 179 2.06 -31.82 0.89
N PRO A 180 2.63 -32.89 1.46
CA PRO A 180 4.05 -33.22 1.31
C PRO A 180 4.51 -33.38 -0.14
N GLY A 181 3.61 -33.77 -1.07
CA GLY A 181 3.89 -33.87 -2.51
C GLY A 181 4.14 -32.53 -3.21
N GLN A 182 3.72 -31.41 -2.61
CA GLN A 182 4.02 -30.06 -3.11
C GLN A 182 5.34 -29.50 -2.54
N ASN A 183 6.02 -30.23 -1.64
CA ASN A 183 7.33 -29.85 -1.11
C ASN A 183 8.45 -30.13 -2.13
N GLN A 184 8.39 -29.44 -3.27
CA GLN A 184 9.26 -29.66 -4.42
C GLN A 184 10.60 -28.95 -4.26
N LEU A 185 11.61 -29.49 -4.95
CA LEU A 185 12.95 -28.90 -5.00
C LEU A 185 12.90 -27.56 -5.76
N VAL A 186 13.51 -26.53 -5.18
CA VAL A 186 13.69 -25.23 -5.81
C VAL A 186 14.95 -25.26 -6.67
N VAL A 187 14.86 -24.75 -7.89
CA VAL A 187 15.97 -24.70 -8.85
C VAL A 187 16.33 -23.26 -9.18
N GLY A 188 17.49 -22.83 -8.71
CA GLY A 188 18.05 -21.49 -8.84
C GLY A 188 17.59 -20.52 -7.75
N GLY A 189 18.20 -19.34 -7.75
CA GLY A 189 17.87 -18.27 -6.80
C GLY A 189 18.45 -18.50 -5.41
N LEU A 190 17.85 -17.81 -4.42
CA LEU A 190 18.34 -17.76 -3.03
C LEU A 190 18.18 -19.10 -2.28
N PHE A 191 17.18 -19.90 -2.67
CA PHE A 191 16.83 -21.17 -2.01
C PHE A 191 17.18 -22.39 -2.87
N ASP A 192 18.11 -22.25 -3.81
CA ASP A 192 18.54 -23.33 -4.69
C ASP A 192 18.91 -24.59 -3.90
N GLY A 193 18.41 -25.74 -4.35
CA GLY A 193 18.65 -27.04 -3.73
C GLY A 193 17.85 -27.31 -2.44
N LYS A 194 17.09 -26.34 -1.91
CA LYS A 194 16.13 -26.57 -0.82
C LYS A 194 14.77 -26.96 -1.37
N LYS A 195 13.98 -27.68 -0.57
CA LYS A 195 12.54 -27.84 -0.88
C LYS A 195 11.75 -26.64 -0.41
N ILE A 196 10.69 -26.27 -1.13
CA ILE A 196 9.94 -25.01 -0.91
C ILE A 196 9.45 -24.84 0.54
N PHE A 197 8.86 -25.86 1.16
CA PHE A 197 8.35 -25.71 2.52
C PHE A 197 9.48 -25.70 3.56
N GLU A 198 10.58 -26.39 3.30
CA GLU A 198 11.78 -26.33 4.15
C GLU A 198 12.49 -24.97 4.06
N ALA A 199 12.48 -24.35 2.89
CA ALA A 199 12.94 -22.98 2.69
C ALA A 199 12.07 -21.99 3.51
N MET A 200 10.74 -22.15 3.49
CA MET A 200 9.84 -21.34 4.31
C MET A 200 10.08 -21.56 5.81
N GLU A 201 10.20 -22.81 6.26
CA GLU A 201 10.48 -23.18 7.67
C GLU A 201 11.77 -22.54 8.22
N THR A 202 12.76 -22.32 7.35
CA THR A 202 14.08 -21.79 7.72
C THR A 202 14.28 -20.33 7.33
N THR A 203 13.26 -19.66 6.79
CA THR A 203 13.33 -18.27 6.33
C THR A 203 13.78 -17.33 7.44
N SER A 204 14.71 -16.44 7.12
CA SER A 204 15.26 -15.41 7.99
C SER A 204 14.64 -14.03 7.69
N GLN A 205 14.81 -13.09 8.63
CA GLN A 205 14.39 -11.71 8.44
C GLN A 205 15.05 -11.07 7.21
N LYS A 206 16.33 -11.35 6.97
CA LYS A 206 17.05 -10.85 5.79
C LYS A 206 16.42 -11.31 4.48
N GLU A 207 16.04 -12.59 4.39
CA GLU A 207 15.41 -13.13 3.17
C GLU A 207 14.01 -12.55 2.96
N LEU A 208 13.25 -12.30 4.05
CA LEU A 208 12.00 -11.54 3.98
C LEU A 208 12.25 -10.11 3.48
N GLU A 209 13.24 -9.40 4.00
CA GLU A 209 13.55 -8.03 3.57
C GLU A 209 13.90 -7.95 2.08
N GLU A 210 14.67 -8.91 1.55
CA GLU A 210 14.95 -8.98 0.10
C GLU A 210 13.67 -9.20 -0.73
N PHE A 211 12.74 -10.01 -0.24
CA PHE A 211 11.44 -10.17 -0.86
C PHE A 211 10.61 -8.88 -0.83
N LEU A 212 10.54 -8.20 0.32
CA LEU A 212 9.77 -6.96 0.46
C LEU A 212 10.35 -5.85 -0.42
N LYS A 213 11.68 -5.74 -0.54
CA LYS A 213 12.33 -4.83 -1.50
C LYS A 213 11.98 -5.19 -2.95
N TYR A 214 11.91 -6.47 -3.29
CA TYR A 214 11.48 -6.91 -4.61
C TYR A 214 10.04 -6.47 -4.93
N ILE A 215 9.11 -6.61 -3.97
CA ILE A 215 7.73 -6.11 -4.10
C ILE A 215 7.72 -4.61 -4.42
N VAL A 216 8.46 -3.81 -3.64
CA VAL A 216 8.57 -2.35 -3.84
C VAL A 216 9.19 -2.02 -5.19
N ALA A 217 10.16 -2.79 -5.67
CA ALA A 217 10.80 -2.61 -6.97
C ALA A 217 9.94 -3.08 -8.15
N ARG A 218 8.90 -3.87 -7.91
CA ARG A 218 7.98 -4.42 -8.92
C ARG A 218 6.51 -4.24 -8.49
N PRO A 219 6.08 -3.01 -8.14
CA PRO A 219 4.78 -2.78 -7.51
C PRO A 219 3.64 -3.12 -8.45
N VAL A 220 3.87 -3.09 -9.77
CA VAL A 220 2.92 -3.47 -10.83
C VAL A 220 2.21 -4.79 -10.55
N ASN A 221 2.90 -5.78 -9.98
CA ASN A 221 2.33 -7.12 -9.75
C ASN A 221 1.58 -7.25 -8.41
N TYR A 222 1.60 -6.22 -7.56
CA TYR A 222 1.12 -6.30 -6.18
C TYR A 222 0.19 -5.14 -5.79
N ALA A 223 0.36 -3.98 -6.41
CA ALA A 223 -0.27 -2.73 -6.02
C ALA A 223 -1.80 -2.82 -6.04
N GLY A 224 -2.43 -2.21 -5.04
CA GLY A 224 -3.89 -2.17 -4.90
C GLY A 224 -4.54 -3.43 -4.33
N ASN A 225 -3.76 -4.44 -3.98
CA ASN A 225 -4.27 -5.72 -3.53
C ASN A 225 -3.85 -6.05 -2.10
N THR A 226 -4.66 -6.89 -1.46
CA THR A 226 -4.34 -7.53 -0.19
C THR A 226 -3.82 -8.92 -0.46
N TRP A 227 -2.63 -9.24 0.03
CA TRP A 227 -1.97 -10.52 -0.19
C TRP A 227 -1.72 -11.27 1.09
N LYS A 228 -1.89 -12.60 1.06
CA LYS A 228 -1.36 -13.50 2.08
C LYS A 228 0.14 -13.58 1.89
N LEU A 229 0.90 -13.08 2.87
CA LEU A 229 2.35 -12.92 2.77
C LEU A 229 3.02 -14.25 2.42
N SER A 230 2.68 -15.31 3.14
CA SER A 230 3.27 -16.64 2.97
C SER A 230 3.05 -17.22 1.57
N GLU A 231 1.92 -16.94 0.93
CA GLU A 231 1.60 -17.42 -0.42
C GLU A 231 2.46 -16.72 -1.47
N ILE A 232 2.49 -15.38 -1.46
CA ILE A 232 3.31 -14.62 -2.41
C ILE A 232 4.80 -14.82 -2.17
N PHE A 233 5.22 -15.10 -0.93
CA PHE A 233 6.60 -15.48 -0.61
C PHE A 233 6.95 -16.84 -1.20
N ALA A 234 6.08 -17.85 -1.07
CA ALA A 234 6.27 -19.16 -1.70
C ALA A 234 6.34 -19.04 -3.24
N THR A 235 5.47 -18.24 -3.85
CA THR A 235 5.55 -17.93 -5.28
C THR A 235 6.87 -17.26 -5.66
N TRP A 236 7.38 -16.35 -4.83
CA TRP A 236 8.68 -15.72 -5.06
C TRP A 236 9.83 -16.74 -4.99
N ILE A 237 9.81 -17.68 -4.05
CA ILE A 237 10.76 -18.81 -3.99
C ILE A 237 10.72 -19.62 -5.28
N ILE A 238 9.54 -20.05 -5.72
CA ILE A 238 9.35 -20.85 -6.94
C ILE A 238 9.91 -20.10 -8.17
N ASN A 239 9.72 -18.79 -8.21
CA ASN A 239 10.20 -17.93 -9.28
C ASN A 239 11.69 -17.54 -9.15
N LYS A 240 12.49 -18.33 -8.43
CA LYS A 240 13.95 -18.16 -8.27
C LYS A 240 14.35 -16.94 -7.46
N SER A 241 13.48 -16.47 -6.57
CA SER A 241 13.73 -15.37 -5.64
C SER A 241 14.42 -14.16 -6.28
N PRO A 242 13.84 -13.56 -7.34
CA PRO A 242 14.43 -12.42 -8.00
C PRO A 242 14.66 -11.29 -6.99
N GLN A 243 15.84 -10.67 -7.06
CA GLN A 243 16.24 -9.59 -6.15
C GLN A 243 15.88 -8.24 -6.77
N ALA A 244 15.67 -7.23 -5.94
CA ALA A 244 15.59 -5.86 -6.41
C ALA A 244 16.96 -5.43 -6.97
N ILE A 245 17.00 -5.00 -8.24
CA ILE A 245 18.19 -4.35 -8.79
C ILE A 245 18.14 -2.90 -8.33
N THR A 246 18.94 -2.57 -7.32
CA THR A 246 19.20 -1.17 -6.93
C THR A 246 20.28 -0.61 -7.84
N ASN A 247 19.91 0.35 -8.71
CA ASN A 247 20.87 1.17 -9.44
C ASN A 247 21.49 2.22 -8.52
#